data_AF-A0A8S1IXX5-F1
#
_entry.id   AF-A0A8S1IXX5-F1
#
_cell.length_a   1.000
_cell.length_b   1.000
_cell.length_c   1.000
_cell.angle_alpha   90.00
_cell.angle_beta   90.00
_cell.angle_gamma   90.00
#
_symmetry.space_group_name_H-M   'P 1'
#
loop_
_entity.id
_entity.type
_entity.pdbx_description
1 polymer ?
#
loop_
_entity_poly.entity_id
_entity_poly.type
_entity_poly.pdbx_seq_one_letter_code
_entity_poly.pdbx_strand_id
1 'polypeptide(L)'
;MRQSYCEMIEAAGEKLRLPAYAVGSAMYFAHLFYASRSMGRNDRFLVATASLYLASKVEDPVRNVMEVVSTCFAHRHRGEPDAVRAFREDKGAQGALREGVLEAETALLHAIGFDFRVEQPYPHLVEFVGVLGLAPERDPGARDAAQAAWALLDDSRRTTLWLQYGAATLAASALMMACRLCKVEADWSPVWQAIGKDGRHHVADACSQLADLYEPGACGDLHMCISHHDSNAATPGHGTPSVPTS
;
A
#
# COMPACT_ATOMS: atom_id res chain seq x y z
N MET A 1 7.82 14.52 -4.82
CA MET A 1 6.62 15.17 -4.19
C MET A 1 5.57 14.15 -3.72
N ARG A 2 5.20 13.16 -4.55
CA ARG A 2 4.31 12.04 -4.18
C ARG A 2 4.87 11.13 -3.08
N GLN A 3 6.12 10.69 -3.25
CA GLN A 3 6.85 9.85 -2.29
C GLN A 3 6.74 10.36 -0.84
N SER A 4 6.93 11.67 -0.64
CA SER A 4 6.87 12.29 0.70
C SER A 4 5.54 12.07 1.45
N TYR A 5 4.38 12.06 0.78
CA TYR A 5 3.13 11.78 1.49
C TYR A 5 2.87 10.28 1.65
N CYS A 6 3.31 9.45 0.69
CA CYS A 6 3.24 7.99 0.80
C CYS A 6 4.08 7.50 1.98
N GLU A 7 5.32 7.96 2.10
CA GLU A 7 6.23 7.65 3.21
C GLU A 7 5.62 8.01 4.57
N MET A 8 4.96 9.17 4.65
CA MET A 8 4.28 9.59 5.87
C MET A 8 3.09 8.67 6.19
N ILE A 9 2.27 8.33 5.19
CA ILE A 9 1.12 7.42 5.36
C ILE A 9 1.59 6.05 5.85
N GLU A 10 2.68 5.51 5.30
CA GLU A 10 3.26 4.23 5.75
C GLU A 10 3.73 4.30 7.19
N ALA A 11 4.61 5.25 7.48
CA ALA A 11 5.22 5.35 8.80
C ALA A 11 4.18 5.65 9.89
N ALA A 12 3.19 6.48 9.59
CA ALA A 12 2.09 6.75 10.50
C ALA A 12 1.16 5.52 10.63
N GLY A 13 0.84 4.84 9.52
CA GLY A 13 0.03 3.63 9.52
C GLY A 13 0.65 2.50 10.35
N GLU A 14 1.95 2.27 10.19
CA GLU A 14 2.72 1.31 11.01
C GLU A 14 2.69 1.70 12.49
N LYS A 15 2.94 2.98 12.80
CA LYS A 15 2.93 3.46 14.19
C LYS A 15 1.55 3.34 14.84
N LEU A 16 0.49 3.54 14.06
CA LEU A 16 -0.92 3.36 14.47
C LEU A 16 -1.35 1.89 14.43
N ARG A 17 -0.49 0.95 14.00
CA ARG A 17 -0.83 -0.47 13.82
C ARG A 17 -2.08 -0.67 12.96
N LEU A 18 -2.15 0.06 11.86
CA LEU A 18 -3.16 -0.17 10.83
C LEU A 18 -2.73 -1.36 9.96
N PRO A 19 -3.69 -2.18 9.49
CA PRO A 19 -3.37 -3.26 8.58
C PRO A 19 -2.90 -2.72 7.22
N ALA A 20 -2.09 -3.50 6.50
CA ALA A 20 -1.47 -3.07 5.25
C ALA A 20 -2.49 -2.63 4.17
N TYR A 21 -3.64 -3.32 4.08
CA TYR A 21 -4.71 -2.94 3.15
C TYR A 21 -5.28 -1.55 3.47
N ALA A 22 -5.45 -1.18 4.74
CA ALA A 22 -5.93 0.15 5.14
C ALA A 22 -4.91 1.25 4.79
N VAL A 23 -3.61 0.96 4.94
CA VAL A 23 -2.54 1.86 4.49
C VAL A 23 -2.57 2.02 2.97
N GLY A 24 -2.81 0.93 2.23
CA GLY A 24 -3.03 0.95 0.78
C GLY A 24 -4.22 1.83 0.38
N SER A 25 -5.37 1.67 1.04
CA SER A 25 -6.56 2.50 0.83
C SER A 25 -6.30 3.98 1.11
N ALA A 26 -5.55 4.31 2.18
CA ALA A 26 -5.15 5.69 2.47
C ALA A 26 -4.31 6.31 1.35
N MET A 27 -3.36 5.56 0.79
CA MET A 27 -2.58 6.03 -0.37
C MET A 27 -3.45 6.22 -1.59
N TYR A 28 -4.32 5.27 -1.87
CA TYR A 28 -5.25 5.31 -2.99
C TYR A 28 -6.13 6.56 -2.92
N PHE A 29 -6.70 6.88 -1.76
CA PHE A 29 -7.48 8.10 -1.54
C PHE A 29 -6.66 9.38 -1.76
N ALA A 30 -5.43 9.44 -1.25
CA ALA A 30 -4.53 10.57 -1.47
C ALA A 30 -4.19 10.75 -2.97
N HIS A 31 -3.94 9.64 -3.69
CA HIS A 31 -3.68 9.67 -5.12
C HIS A 31 -4.91 10.15 -5.90
N LEU A 32 -6.10 9.65 -5.60
CA LEU A 32 -7.37 10.09 -6.20
C LEU A 32 -7.61 11.58 -5.99
N PHE A 33 -7.38 12.06 -4.77
CA PHE A 33 -7.52 13.49 -4.46
C PHE A 33 -6.62 14.33 -5.36
N TYR A 34 -5.34 13.97 -5.47
CA TYR A 34 -4.38 14.74 -6.27
C TYR A 34 -4.47 14.48 -7.78
N ALA A 35 -5.22 13.48 -8.23
CA ALA A 35 -5.56 13.31 -9.64
C ALA A 35 -6.54 14.42 -10.10
N SER A 36 -7.38 14.93 -9.20
CA SER A 36 -8.40 15.96 -9.52
C SER A 36 -8.10 17.34 -8.90
N ARG A 37 -7.23 17.42 -7.89
CA ARG A 37 -6.91 18.66 -7.16
C ARG A 37 -5.43 19.00 -7.26
N SER A 38 -5.12 20.29 -7.33
CA SER A 38 -3.73 20.77 -7.41
C SER A 38 -2.96 20.52 -6.10
N MET A 39 -1.79 19.87 -6.20
CA MET A 39 -0.85 19.72 -5.08
C MET A 39 -0.29 21.05 -4.55
N GLY A 40 -0.27 22.10 -5.38
CA GLY A 40 0.23 23.42 -4.96
C GLY A 40 -0.76 24.22 -4.12
N ARG A 41 -2.05 23.88 -4.18
CA ARG A 41 -3.13 24.58 -3.46
C ARG A 41 -3.65 23.81 -2.23
N ASN A 42 -3.25 22.55 -2.07
CA ASN A 42 -3.74 21.68 -1.00
C ASN A 42 -2.54 21.09 -0.25
N ASP A 43 -2.47 21.37 1.06
CA ASP A 43 -1.36 20.93 1.89
C ASP A 43 -1.29 19.39 1.95
N ARG A 44 -0.11 18.86 1.60
CA ARG A 44 0.15 17.41 1.52
C ARG A 44 0.05 16.69 2.85
N PHE A 45 0.43 17.36 3.92
CA PHE A 45 0.35 16.79 5.24
C PHE A 45 -1.11 16.67 5.68
N LEU A 46 -1.93 17.70 5.46
CA LEU A 46 -3.36 17.66 5.80
C LEU A 46 -4.09 16.59 4.99
N VAL A 47 -3.90 16.55 3.66
CA VAL A 47 -4.55 15.55 2.79
C VAL A 47 -4.13 14.13 3.15
N ALA A 48 -2.86 13.89 3.42
CA ALA A 48 -2.39 12.55 3.76
C ALA A 48 -2.80 12.12 5.17
N THR A 49 -2.82 13.02 6.15
CA THR A 49 -3.38 12.75 7.49
C THR A 49 -4.88 12.46 7.41
N ALA A 50 -5.62 13.24 6.61
CA ALA A 50 -7.04 13.03 6.35
C ALA A 50 -7.31 11.70 5.62
N SER A 51 -6.47 11.33 4.65
CA SER A 51 -6.61 10.07 3.91
C SER A 51 -6.37 8.87 4.83
N LEU A 52 -5.38 8.94 5.72
CA LEU A 52 -5.11 7.91 6.71
C LEU A 52 -6.24 7.79 7.75
N TYR A 53 -6.75 8.93 8.21
CA TYR A 53 -7.89 8.97 9.13
C TYR A 53 -9.15 8.36 8.47
N LEU A 54 -9.46 8.77 7.24
CA LEU A 54 -10.59 8.24 6.48
C LEU A 54 -10.46 6.72 6.29
N ALA A 55 -9.30 6.24 5.85
CA ALA A 55 -9.05 4.80 5.67
C ALA A 55 -9.24 4.03 6.99
N SER A 56 -8.77 4.56 8.12
CA SER A 56 -9.00 3.92 9.43
C SER A 56 -10.48 3.77 9.79
N LYS A 57 -11.34 4.69 9.32
CA LYS A 57 -12.79 4.60 9.53
C LYS A 57 -13.47 3.58 8.62
N VAL A 58 -12.95 3.40 7.41
CA VAL A 58 -13.54 2.53 6.39
C VAL A 58 -13.13 1.07 6.59
N GLU A 59 -11.86 0.82 6.94
CA GLU A 59 -11.21 -0.49 6.79
C GLU A 59 -11.07 -1.26 8.12
N ASP A 60 -11.40 -0.64 9.26
CA ASP A 60 -11.17 -1.12 10.63
C ASP A 60 -9.68 -1.45 10.99
N PRO A 61 -9.17 -1.06 12.16
CA PRO A 61 -9.87 -0.42 13.27
C PRO A 61 -9.97 1.10 13.12
N VAL A 62 -11.11 1.64 13.57
CA VAL A 62 -11.31 3.08 13.72
C VAL A 62 -10.30 3.69 14.68
N ARG A 63 -9.57 4.73 14.23
CA ARG A 63 -8.64 5.49 15.06
C ARG A 63 -9.23 6.81 15.51
N ASN A 64 -8.78 7.29 16.67
CA ASN A 64 -9.16 8.63 17.13
C ASN A 64 -8.45 9.68 16.25
N VAL A 65 -9.16 10.71 15.79
CA VAL A 65 -8.57 11.76 14.94
C VAL A 65 -7.34 12.42 15.58
N MET A 66 -7.34 12.64 16.90
CA MET A 66 -6.19 13.23 17.59
C MET A 66 -5.00 12.27 17.67
N GLU A 67 -5.25 10.95 17.73
CA GLU A 67 -4.20 9.95 17.64
C GLU A 67 -3.51 10.02 16.27
N VAL A 68 -4.30 10.03 15.19
CA VAL A 68 -3.80 10.16 13.81
C VAL A 68 -3.04 11.48 13.61
N VAL A 69 -3.63 12.61 14.02
CA VAL A 69 -3.01 13.94 13.94
C VAL A 69 -1.68 13.98 14.68
N SER A 70 -1.64 13.47 15.92
CA SER A 70 -0.42 13.49 16.75
C SER A 70 0.68 12.60 16.15
N THR A 71 0.31 11.44 15.62
CA THR A 71 1.26 10.52 14.97
C THR A 71 1.82 11.12 13.69
N CYS A 72 0.98 11.66 12.81
CA CYS A 72 1.44 12.32 11.58
C CYS A 72 2.31 13.54 11.91
N PHE A 73 1.91 14.39 12.87
CA PHE A 73 2.69 15.55 13.30
C PHE A 73 4.08 15.14 13.81
N ALA A 74 4.14 14.12 14.67
CA ALA A 74 5.42 13.59 15.16
C ALA A 74 6.30 13.05 14.03
N HIS A 75 5.71 12.45 12.98
CA HIS A 75 6.47 12.02 11.80
C HIS A 75 7.03 13.23 11.01
N ARG A 76 6.22 14.26 10.77
CA ARG A 76 6.65 15.49 10.08
C ARG A 76 7.79 16.19 10.82
N HIS A 77 7.78 16.16 12.15
CA HIS A 77 8.76 16.79 13.04
C HIS A 77 9.70 15.77 13.71
N ARG A 78 10.00 14.64 13.04
CA ARG A 78 10.82 13.55 13.61
C ARG A 78 12.25 13.96 14.01
N GLY A 79 12.77 15.07 13.49
CA GLY A 79 14.06 15.66 13.86
C GLY A 79 13.98 16.77 14.91
N GLU A 80 12.78 17.11 15.38
CA GLU A 80 12.50 18.28 16.24
C GLU A 80 11.71 17.85 17.49
N PRO A 81 12.32 17.11 18.44
CA PRO A 81 11.61 16.55 19.58
C PRO A 81 10.98 17.62 20.49
N ASP A 82 11.60 18.80 20.60
CA ASP A 82 11.06 19.92 21.35
C ASP A 82 9.77 20.47 20.72
N ALA A 83 9.67 20.50 19.39
CA ALA A 83 8.45 20.91 18.69
C ALA A 83 7.30 19.92 18.92
N VAL A 84 7.61 18.62 18.92
CA VAL A 84 6.63 17.57 19.24
C VAL A 84 6.15 17.66 20.69
N ARG A 85 7.05 17.96 21.65
CA ARG A 85 6.68 18.18 23.05
C ARG A 85 5.81 19.43 23.21
N ALA A 86 6.19 20.55 22.61
CA ALA A 86 5.43 21.79 22.65
C ALA A 86 4.03 21.60 22.06
N PHE A 87 3.91 20.93 20.91
CA PHE A 87 2.61 20.61 20.29
C PHE A 87 1.73 19.73 21.19
N ARG A 88 2.32 18.82 21.98
CA ARG A 88 1.57 17.98 22.92
C ARG A 88 0.91 18.80 24.04
N GLU A 89 1.53 19.90 24.44
CA GLU A 89 1.07 20.78 25.53
C GLU A 89 0.12 21.87 25.01
N ASP A 90 0.26 22.29 23.75
CA ASP A 90 -0.57 23.30 23.12
C ASP A 90 -1.89 22.75 22.58
N LYS A 91 -2.94 22.80 23.42
CA LYS A 91 -4.30 22.42 23.04
C LYS A 91 -4.90 23.28 21.92
N GLY A 92 -4.46 24.54 21.78
CA GLY A 92 -4.94 25.44 20.74
C GLY A 92 -4.41 25.00 19.37
N ALA A 93 -3.10 24.77 19.27
CA ALA A 93 -2.47 24.25 18.06
C ALA A 93 -3.02 22.87 17.66
N GLN A 94 -3.25 21.98 18.64
CA GLN A 94 -3.91 20.69 18.40
C GLN A 94 -5.31 20.84 17.84
N GLY A 95 -6.12 21.73 18.42
CA GLY A 95 -7.48 22.00 17.95
C GLY A 95 -7.50 22.52 16.52
N ALA A 96 -6.65 23.51 16.21
CA ALA A 96 -6.54 24.09 14.87
C ALA A 96 -6.08 23.05 13.83
N LEU A 97 -5.09 22.21 14.17
CA LEU A 97 -4.62 21.18 13.24
C LEU A 97 -5.66 20.09 13.01
N ARG A 98 -6.37 19.69 14.07
CA ARG A 98 -7.50 18.75 13.98
C ARG A 98 -8.58 19.30 13.06
N GLU A 99 -8.96 20.56 13.21
CA GLU A 99 -9.96 21.21 12.36
C GLU A 99 -9.53 21.23 10.89
N GLY A 100 -8.28 21.62 10.60
CA GLY A 100 -7.73 21.57 9.25
C GLY A 100 -7.72 20.16 8.64
N VAL A 101 -7.50 19.11 9.45
CA VAL A 101 -7.59 17.71 8.99
C VAL A 101 -9.04 17.31 8.69
N LEU A 102 -10.02 17.76 9.47
CA LEU A 102 -11.44 17.47 9.22
C LEU A 102 -11.98 18.24 8.00
N GLU A 103 -11.49 19.45 7.76
CA GLU A 103 -11.77 20.19 6.52
C GLU A 103 -11.16 19.48 5.31
N ALA A 104 -9.91 19.05 5.41
CA ALA A 104 -9.24 18.27 4.37
C ALA A 104 -9.94 16.93 4.11
N GLU A 105 -10.42 16.26 5.16
CA GLU A 105 -11.26 15.06 5.02
C GLU A 105 -12.55 15.38 4.25
N THR A 106 -13.24 16.47 4.57
CA THR A 106 -14.45 16.86 3.83
C THR A 106 -14.15 17.12 2.36
N ALA A 107 -13.03 17.78 2.05
CA ALA A 107 -12.59 17.97 0.67
C ALA A 107 -12.24 16.63 -0.02
N LEU A 108 -11.62 15.71 0.72
CA LEU A 108 -11.28 14.37 0.25
C LEU A 108 -12.53 13.56 -0.11
N LEU A 109 -13.53 13.52 0.76
CA LEU A 109 -14.80 12.84 0.55
C LEU A 109 -15.48 13.28 -0.76
N HIS A 110 -15.52 14.60 -1.00
CA HIS A 110 -16.04 15.14 -2.25
C HIS A 110 -15.19 14.79 -3.47
N ALA A 111 -13.85 14.75 -3.33
CA ALA A 111 -12.95 14.42 -4.42
C ALA A 111 -13.06 12.94 -4.86
N ILE A 112 -13.26 12.02 -3.91
CA ILE A 112 -13.46 10.59 -4.19
C ILE A 112 -14.92 10.23 -4.50
N GLY A 113 -15.82 11.22 -4.48
CA GLY A 113 -17.24 11.00 -4.78
C GLY A 113 -17.98 10.12 -3.78
N PHE A 114 -17.50 10.05 -2.53
CA PHE A 114 -18.00 9.13 -1.49
C PHE A 114 -17.95 7.64 -1.88
N ASP A 115 -17.13 7.27 -2.86
CA ASP A 115 -16.84 5.87 -3.18
C ASP A 115 -15.57 5.43 -2.44
N PHE A 116 -15.76 4.59 -1.43
CA PHE A 116 -14.66 4.10 -0.58
C PHE A 116 -14.14 2.74 -1.03
N ARG A 117 -14.67 2.16 -2.10
CA ARG A 117 -14.28 0.83 -2.55
C ARG A 117 -12.87 0.89 -3.13
N VAL A 118 -11.94 0.19 -2.48
CA VAL A 118 -10.57 0.00 -2.97
C VAL A 118 -10.37 -1.48 -3.22
N GLU A 119 -10.35 -1.86 -4.49
CA GLU A 119 -10.06 -3.23 -4.87
C GLU A 119 -8.57 -3.51 -4.68
N GLN A 120 -8.25 -4.49 -3.82
CA GLN A 120 -6.88 -4.84 -3.49
C GLN A 120 -6.32 -5.85 -4.52
N PRO A 121 -5.07 -5.71 -4.97
CA PRO A 121 -4.46 -6.65 -5.93
C PRO A 121 -4.02 -7.98 -5.28
N TYR A 122 -3.82 -8.02 -3.96
CA TYR A 122 -3.27 -9.21 -3.28
C TYR A 122 -4.15 -10.47 -3.35
N PRO A 123 -5.48 -10.40 -3.21
CA PRO A 123 -6.34 -11.58 -3.42
C PRO A 123 -6.20 -12.19 -4.82
N HIS A 124 -6.15 -11.33 -5.85
CA HIS A 124 -5.92 -11.76 -7.23
C HIS A 124 -4.54 -12.37 -7.43
N LEU A 125 -3.51 -11.87 -6.75
CA LEU A 125 -2.17 -12.46 -6.78
C LEU A 125 -2.20 -13.90 -6.25
N VAL A 126 -2.83 -14.12 -5.09
CA VAL A 126 -2.97 -15.46 -4.50
C VAL A 126 -3.75 -16.39 -5.42
N GLU A 127 -4.84 -15.91 -6.02
CA GLU A 127 -5.62 -16.67 -7.00
C GLU A 127 -4.78 -17.06 -8.21
N PHE A 128 -4.02 -16.10 -8.79
CA PHE A 128 -3.18 -16.35 -9.96
C PHE A 128 -2.02 -17.29 -9.70
N VAL A 129 -1.36 -17.18 -8.55
CA VAL A 129 -0.36 -18.18 -8.12
C VAL A 129 -0.99 -19.58 -8.12
N GLY A 130 -2.21 -19.71 -7.59
CA GLY A 130 -2.96 -20.97 -7.56
C GLY A 130 -3.32 -21.51 -8.95
N VAL A 131 -3.95 -20.71 -9.82
CA VAL A 131 -4.40 -21.16 -11.14
C VAL A 131 -3.26 -21.40 -12.14
N LEU A 132 -2.09 -20.77 -11.92
CA LEU A 132 -0.87 -21.05 -12.67
C LEU A 132 -0.16 -22.33 -12.18
N GLY A 133 -0.64 -22.96 -11.11
CA GLY A 133 -0.03 -24.15 -10.53
C GLY A 133 1.32 -23.89 -9.88
N LEU A 134 1.62 -22.62 -9.54
CA LEU A 134 2.83 -22.27 -8.81
C LEU A 134 2.68 -22.79 -7.37
N ALA A 135 3.66 -23.56 -6.91
CA ALA A 135 3.64 -24.17 -5.59
C ALA A 135 4.76 -23.62 -4.69
N PRO A 136 4.63 -22.40 -4.12
CA PRO A 136 5.64 -21.78 -3.25
C PRO A 136 6.16 -22.68 -2.12
N GLU A 137 5.30 -23.56 -1.59
CA GLU A 137 5.67 -24.47 -0.50
C GLU A 137 6.62 -25.60 -0.94
N ARG A 138 6.76 -25.84 -2.24
CA ARG A 138 7.49 -26.99 -2.81
C ARG A 138 8.59 -26.57 -3.79
N ASP A 139 8.41 -25.45 -4.46
CA ASP A 139 9.33 -24.93 -5.46
C ASP A 139 9.91 -23.58 -4.99
N PRO A 140 11.22 -23.53 -4.68
CA PRO A 140 11.90 -22.28 -4.33
C PRO A 140 11.75 -21.19 -5.38
N GLY A 141 11.76 -21.53 -6.68
CA GLY A 141 11.60 -20.53 -7.74
C GLY A 141 10.19 -19.93 -7.73
N ALA A 142 9.16 -20.75 -7.51
CA ALA A 142 7.78 -20.29 -7.34
C ALA A 142 7.61 -19.43 -6.07
N ARG A 143 8.31 -19.78 -4.98
CA ARG A 143 8.32 -18.97 -3.75
C ARG A 143 8.94 -17.60 -3.99
N ASP A 144 10.12 -17.56 -4.59
CA ASP A 144 10.83 -16.32 -4.89
C ASP A 144 9.99 -15.43 -5.83
N ALA A 145 9.33 -16.03 -6.83
CA ALA A 145 8.44 -15.31 -7.73
C ALA A 145 7.20 -14.74 -7.00
N ALA A 146 6.56 -15.51 -6.13
CA ALA A 146 5.40 -15.03 -5.36
C ALA A 146 5.79 -13.90 -4.40
N GLN A 147 6.94 -14.01 -3.73
CA GLN A 147 7.46 -12.98 -2.84
C GLN A 147 7.86 -11.71 -3.60
N ALA A 148 8.55 -11.85 -4.73
CA ALA A 148 8.91 -10.72 -5.58
C ALA A 148 7.66 -10.03 -6.15
N ALA A 149 6.63 -10.78 -6.55
CA ALA A 149 5.37 -10.21 -7.00
C ALA A 149 4.67 -9.40 -5.90
N TRP A 150 4.67 -9.89 -4.66
CA TRP A 150 4.12 -9.15 -3.52
C TRP A 150 4.88 -7.84 -3.28
N ALA A 151 6.22 -7.89 -3.29
CA ALA A 151 7.05 -6.70 -3.12
C ALA A 151 6.81 -5.67 -4.23
N LEU A 152 6.69 -6.12 -5.49
CA LEU A 152 6.34 -5.26 -6.62
C LEU A 152 4.98 -4.57 -6.42
N LEU A 153 3.97 -5.28 -5.89
CA LEU A 153 2.68 -4.66 -5.55
C LEU A 153 2.82 -3.63 -4.42
N ASP A 154 3.59 -3.93 -3.38
CA ASP A 154 3.86 -3.01 -2.28
C ASP A 154 4.63 -1.76 -2.70
N ASP A 155 5.47 -1.85 -3.73
CA ASP A 155 6.15 -0.69 -4.29
C ASP A 155 5.22 0.10 -5.22
N SER A 156 4.37 -0.60 -5.97
CA SER A 156 3.42 0.01 -6.90
C SER A 156 2.41 0.96 -6.25
N ARG A 157 1.99 0.71 -4.99
CA ARG A 157 1.05 1.61 -4.27
C ARG A 157 1.63 3.01 -4.01
N ARG A 158 2.95 3.19 -4.08
CA ARG A 158 3.59 4.52 -3.99
C ARG A 158 3.48 5.33 -5.29
N THR A 159 3.01 4.70 -6.36
CA THR A 159 2.84 5.27 -7.70
C THR A 159 1.35 5.52 -8.01
N THR A 160 1.03 5.93 -9.24
CA THR A 160 -0.36 6.04 -9.73
C THR A 160 -0.89 4.75 -10.36
N LEU A 161 -0.15 3.64 -10.33
CA LEU A 161 -0.53 2.38 -10.98
C LEU A 161 -1.90 1.87 -10.53
N TRP A 162 -2.21 2.00 -9.24
CA TRP A 162 -3.50 1.60 -8.67
C TRP A 162 -4.68 2.43 -9.20
N LEU A 163 -4.44 3.62 -9.74
CA LEU A 163 -5.47 4.43 -10.40
C LEU A 163 -5.61 4.09 -11.89
N GLN A 164 -4.56 3.57 -12.51
CA GLN A 164 -4.48 3.35 -13.96
C GLN A 164 -5.01 1.97 -14.36
N TYR A 165 -4.86 0.98 -13.49
CA TYR A 165 -5.15 -0.42 -13.78
C TYR A 165 -6.02 -1.04 -12.70
N GLY A 166 -6.90 -1.97 -13.10
CA GLY A 166 -7.68 -2.77 -12.17
C GLY A 166 -6.80 -3.73 -11.35
N ALA A 167 -7.29 -4.14 -10.18
CA ALA A 167 -6.53 -4.94 -9.22
C ALA A 167 -6.01 -6.26 -9.82
N ALA A 168 -6.85 -6.98 -10.58
CA ALA A 168 -6.45 -8.19 -11.29
C ALA A 168 -5.33 -7.94 -12.31
N THR A 169 -5.40 -6.83 -13.07
CA THR A 169 -4.35 -6.49 -14.04
C THR A 169 -3.03 -6.20 -13.34
N LEU A 170 -3.04 -5.46 -12.23
CA LEU A 170 -1.84 -5.18 -11.44
C LEU A 170 -1.23 -6.46 -10.85
N ALA A 171 -2.05 -7.33 -10.28
CA ALA A 171 -1.61 -8.60 -9.72
C ALA A 171 -0.92 -9.48 -10.76
N ALA A 172 -1.52 -9.61 -11.95
CA ALA A 172 -0.93 -10.36 -13.05
C ALA A 172 0.35 -9.72 -13.58
N SER A 173 0.43 -8.38 -13.60
CA SER A 173 1.62 -7.65 -14.05
C SER A 173 2.80 -7.86 -13.11
N ALA A 174 2.56 -7.74 -11.80
CA ALA A 174 3.57 -8.00 -10.78
C ALA A 174 4.03 -9.46 -10.82
N LEU A 175 3.09 -10.42 -10.90
CA LEU A 175 3.41 -11.84 -10.99
C LEU A 175 4.18 -12.18 -12.27
N MET A 176 3.79 -11.60 -13.41
CA MET A 176 4.47 -11.85 -14.69
C MET A 176 5.91 -11.34 -14.67
N MET A 177 6.10 -10.13 -14.15
CA MET A 177 7.43 -9.56 -13.99
C MET A 177 8.28 -10.43 -13.06
N ALA A 178 7.74 -10.83 -11.91
CA ALA A 178 8.42 -11.71 -10.95
C ALA A 178 8.80 -13.08 -11.55
N CYS A 179 7.88 -13.76 -12.23
CA CYS A 179 8.16 -15.03 -12.89
C CYS A 179 9.30 -14.90 -13.91
N ARG A 180 9.34 -13.81 -14.70
CA ARG A 180 10.43 -13.56 -15.66
C ARG A 180 11.78 -13.36 -14.97
N LEU A 181 11.80 -12.64 -13.85
CA LEU A 181 13.02 -12.39 -13.07
C LEU A 181 13.56 -13.69 -12.45
N CYS A 182 12.66 -14.52 -11.93
CA CYS A 182 12.98 -15.80 -11.30
C CYS A 182 13.13 -16.95 -12.31
N LYS A 183 12.94 -16.69 -13.62
CA LYS A 183 12.96 -17.69 -14.71
C LYS A 183 11.98 -18.86 -14.48
N VAL A 184 10.80 -18.54 -13.96
CA VAL A 184 9.70 -19.48 -13.74
C VAL A 184 8.78 -19.45 -14.96
N GLU A 185 8.61 -20.60 -15.58
CA GLU A 185 7.69 -20.80 -16.71
C GLU A 185 6.31 -21.25 -16.19
N ALA A 186 5.24 -20.70 -16.77
CA ALA A 186 3.87 -21.04 -16.42
C ALA A 186 2.92 -20.88 -17.62
N ASP A 187 1.82 -21.63 -17.65
CA ASP A 187 0.76 -21.43 -18.64
C ASP A 187 -0.17 -20.29 -18.20
N TRP A 188 -0.04 -19.13 -18.83
CA TRP A 188 -0.81 -17.92 -18.51
C TRP A 188 -2.24 -17.93 -19.06
N SER A 189 -2.65 -18.97 -19.78
CA SER A 189 -4.00 -19.07 -20.37
C SER A 189 -5.14 -18.83 -19.38
N PRO A 190 -5.14 -19.38 -18.15
CA PRO A 190 -6.19 -19.13 -17.16
C PRO A 190 -6.26 -17.66 -16.71
N VAL A 191 -5.10 -17.02 -16.51
CA VAL A 191 -5.02 -15.61 -16.11
C VAL A 191 -5.58 -14.69 -17.20
N TRP A 192 -5.31 -15.00 -18.47
CA TRP A 192 -5.87 -14.25 -19.60
C TRP A 192 -7.38 -14.40 -19.72
N GLN A 193 -7.93 -15.55 -19.36
CA GLN A 193 -9.38 -15.74 -19.33
C GLN A 193 -10.03 -14.91 -18.21
N ALA A 194 -9.38 -14.81 -17.05
CA ALA A 194 -9.86 -14.02 -15.92
C ALA A 194 -9.84 -12.50 -16.18
N ILE A 195 -8.78 -11.97 -16.81
CA ILE A 195 -8.62 -10.51 -17.03
C ILE A 195 -9.37 -10.02 -18.29
N GLY A 196 -9.65 -10.92 -19.24
CA GLY A 196 -10.39 -10.60 -20.46
C GLY A 196 -9.53 -10.09 -21.63
N LYS A 197 -10.19 -9.71 -22.73
CA LYS A 197 -9.56 -9.51 -24.05
C LYS A 197 -8.49 -8.42 -24.08
N ASP A 198 -8.69 -7.32 -23.36
CA ASP A 198 -7.74 -6.20 -23.34
C ASP A 198 -6.65 -6.35 -22.25
N GLY A 199 -6.74 -7.41 -21.43
CA GLY A 199 -5.86 -7.62 -20.29
C GLY A 199 -4.39 -7.71 -20.64
N ARG A 200 -4.05 -8.32 -21.78
CA ARG A 200 -2.64 -8.53 -22.17
C ARG A 200 -1.89 -7.23 -22.45
N HIS A 201 -2.56 -6.26 -23.10
CA HIS A 201 -1.94 -4.96 -23.39
C HIS A 201 -1.72 -4.18 -22.09
N HIS A 202 -2.74 -4.12 -21.22
CA HIS A 202 -2.62 -3.44 -19.94
C HIS A 202 -1.58 -4.10 -19.02
N VAL A 203 -1.46 -5.43 -19.03
CA VAL A 203 -0.42 -6.13 -18.27
C VAL A 203 0.98 -5.76 -18.80
N ALA A 204 1.18 -5.72 -20.12
CA ALA A 204 2.47 -5.33 -20.68
C ALA A 204 2.86 -3.88 -20.33
N ASP A 205 1.91 -2.95 -20.42
CA ASP A 205 2.12 -1.53 -20.07
C ASP A 205 2.40 -1.37 -18.57
N ALA A 206 1.59 -2.01 -17.71
CA ALA A 206 1.81 -2.02 -16.26
C ALA A 206 3.16 -2.66 -15.87
N CYS A 207 3.59 -3.75 -16.51
CA CYS A 207 4.92 -4.32 -16.31
C CYS A 207 6.04 -3.33 -16.65
N SER A 208 5.90 -2.56 -17.74
CA SER A 208 6.87 -1.53 -18.11
C SER A 208 6.97 -0.46 -17.03
N GLN A 209 5.84 0.09 -16.61
CA GLN A 209 5.79 1.12 -15.56
C GLN A 209 6.27 0.61 -14.19
N LEU A 210 6.10 -0.68 -13.88
CA LEU A 210 6.69 -1.30 -12.70
C LEU A 210 8.21 -1.41 -12.82
N ALA A 211 8.72 -1.76 -14.00
CA ALA A 211 10.16 -1.85 -14.25
C ALA A 211 10.85 -0.48 -14.12
N ASP A 212 10.19 0.60 -14.54
CA ASP A 212 10.68 1.98 -14.39
C ASP A 212 11.00 2.35 -12.93
N LEU A 213 10.40 1.66 -11.94
CA LEU A 213 10.69 1.88 -10.52
C LEU A 213 12.10 1.41 -10.12
N TYR A 214 12.70 0.53 -10.91
CA TYR A 214 13.97 -0.15 -10.62
C TYR A 214 15.05 0.09 -11.67
N GLU A 215 14.83 1.00 -12.63
CA GLU A 215 15.89 1.41 -13.56
C GLU A 215 17.01 2.17 -12.83
N PRO A 216 18.29 2.09 -13.27
CA PRO A 216 19.40 2.78 -12.62
C PRO A 216 19.18 4.30 -12.59
N GLY A 217 18.87 4.84 -11.40
CA GLY A 217 18.48 6.24 -11.17
C GLY A 217 17.07 6.42 -10.61
N ALA A 218 16.25 5.36 -10.61
CA ALA A 218 15.00 5.25 -9.87
C ALA A 218 15.23 4.61 -8.48
N CYS A 219 14.26 4.72 -7.59
CA CYS A 219 14.39 4.62 -6.13
C CYS A 219 14.60 3.20 -5.55
N GLY A 220 14.91 2.16 -6.34
CA GLY A 220 15.04 0.80 -5.80
C GLY A 220 15.90 -0.15 -6.62
N ASP A 221 16.73 -0.94 -5.93
CA ASP A 221 17.39 -2.10 -6.51
C ASP A 221 16.50 -3.34 -6.32
N LEU A 222 16.04 -3.91 -7.43
CA LEU A 222 15.19 -5.11 -7.47
C LEU A 222 15.82 -6.34 -6.78
N HIS A 223 17.17 -6.35 -6.69
CA HIS A 223 17.94 -7.40 -6.02
C HIS A 223 17.79 -7.34 -4.48
N MET A 224 17.41 -6.20 -3.89
CA MET A 224 17.21 -6.06 -2.44
C MET A 224 15.80 -6.46 -1.98
N CYS A 225 14.79 -6.44 -2.85
CA CYS A 225 13.42 -6.80 -2.47
C CYS A 225 13.28 -8.29 -2.12
N ILE A 226 14.11 -9.14 -2.72
CA ILE A 226 14.15 -10.59 -2.43
C ILE A 226 14.75 -10.86 -1.02
N SER A 227 15.68 -10.01 -0.54
CA SER A 227 16.39 -10.23 0.72
C SER A 227 15.74 -9.59 1.96
N HIS A 228 14.93 -8.54 1.81
CA HIS A 228 14.33 -7.84 2.96
C HIS A 228 13.11 -8.56 3.58
N HIS A 229 12.39 -9.41 2.85
CA HIS A 229 11.18 -10.05 3.38
C HIS A 229 11.47 -11.17 4.39
N ASP A 230 12.66 -11.80 4.34
CA ASP A 230 13.11 -12.79 5.32
C ASP A 230 13.23 -12.21 6.75
N SER A 231 13.31 -10.88 6.89
CA SER A 231 13.40 -10.21 8.20
C SER A 231 12.03 -9.96 8.87
N ASN A 232 10.92 -10.05 8.12
CA ASN A 232 9.57 -9.70 8.61
C ASN A 232 8.60 -10.89 8.71
N ALA A 233 9.05 -12.10 8.40
CA ALA A 233 8.29 -13.33 8.62
C ALA A 233 8.39 -13.80 10.09
N ALA A 234 7.91 -12.98 11.03
CA ALA A 234 7.56 -13.48 12.36
C ALA A 234 6.22 -14.22 12.25
N THR A 235 6.31 -15.54 12.22
CA THR A 235 5.19 -16.48 12.25
C THR A 235 4.21 -16.20 13.39
N PRO A 236 2.88 -16.22 13.17
CA PRO A 236 1.93 -16.39 14.27
C PRO A 236 2.04 -17.83 14.75
N GLY A 237 2.60 -18.03 15.95
CA GLY A 237 2.71 -19.34 16.58
C GLY A 237 1.34 -20.00 16.75
N HIS A 238 1.14 -21.13 16.08
CA HIS A 238 0.07 -22.06 16.39
C HIS A 238 0.35 -22.70 17.76
N GLY A 239 -0.35 -22.22 18.79
CA GLY A 239 -0.45 -22.93 20.07
C GLY A 239 -1.32 -24.17 19.90
N THR A 240 -0.73 -25.34 20.08
CA THR A 240 -1.46 -26.60 20.21
C THR A 240 -2.15 -26.64 21.59
N PRO A 241 -3.44 -27.00 21.69
CA PRO A 241 -4.07 -27.23 22.99
C PRO A 241 -3.73 -28.64 23.47
N SER A 242 -3.09 -28.73 24.63
CA SER A 242 -2.86 -29.96 25.37
C SER A 242 -4.18 -30.50 25.95
N VAL A 243 -4.49 -31.76 25.65
CA VAL A 243 -5.60 -32.51 26.23
C VAL A 243 -5.18 -33.01 27.62
N PRO A 244 -5.99 -32.83 28.68
CA PRO A 244 -5.71 -33.44 29.97
C PRO A 244 -6.24 -34.88 30.00
N THR A 245 -5.35 -35.83 30.24
CA THR A 245 -5.68 -37.20 30.63
C THR A 245 -6.22 -37.21 32.06
N SER A 246 -7.41 -37.78 32.25
CA SER A 246 -7.87 -38.33 33.54
C SER A 246 -7.31 -39.72 33.76
#